data_AF-A0A178HZ66-F1
#
_entry.id   AF-A0A178HZ66-F1
#
_cell.length_a   1.000
_cell.length_b   1.000
_cell.length_c   1.000
_cell.angle_alpha   90.00
_cell.angle_beta   90.00
_cell.angle_gamma   90.00
#
_symmetry.space_group_name_H-M   'P 1'
#
loop_
_entity.id
_entity.type
_entity.pdbx_description
1 polymer ?
#
loop_
_entity_poly.entity_id
_entity_poly.type
_entity_poly.pdbx_seq_one_letter_code
_entity_poly.pdbx_strand_id
1 'polypeptide(L)' 'MPMASIDDLTPQEIGEIKYLLAHGELQHRIAARFDINAGRISEINTGKRFAHIPPAASANGATEH' A
#
# COMPACT_ATOMS: atom_id res chain seq x y z
N MET A 1 12.68 -11.48 -10.39
CA MET A 1 11.71 -10.66 -11.16
C MET A 1 11.76 -9.26 -10.58
N PRO A 2 11.75 -8.18 -11.38
CA PRO A 2 11.67 -6.83 -10.82
C PRO A 2 10.31 -6.68 -10.14
N MET A 3 10.33 -6.32 -8.85
CA MET A 3 9.13 -6.07 -8.04
C MET A 3 8.44 -4.79 -8.53
N ALA A 4 7.12 -4.69 -8.37
CA ALA A 4 6.36 -3.50 -8.70
C ALA A 4 6.93 -2.26 -7.97
N SER A 5 7.10 -1.16 -8.70
CA SER A 5 7.56 0.10 -8.12
C SER A 5 6.40 0.82 -7.46
N ILE A 6 6.67 1.55 -6.37
CA ILE A 6 5.64 2.29 -5.63
C ILE A 6 4.94 3.36 -6.49
N ASP A 7 5.59 3.77 -7.58
CA ASP A 7 5.10 4.74 -8.55
C ASP A 7 4.04 4.14 -9.51
N ASP A 8 3.89 2.81 -9.53
CA ASP A 8 2.85 2.07 -10.28
C ASP A 8 1.53 1.95 -9.48
N LEU A 9 1.59 2.17 -8.16
CA LEU A 9 0.42 2.07 -7.30
C LEU A 9 -0.55 3.22 -7.54
N THR A 10 -1.81 2.87 -7.76
CA THR A 10 -2.90 3.83 -7.88
C THR A 10 -3.22 4.47 -6.51
N PRO A 11 -3.81 5.68 -6.49
CA PRO A 11 -4.28 6.30 -5.26
C PRO A 11 -5.22 5.42 -4.43
N GLN A 12 -6.00 4.57 -5.09
CA GLN A 12 -6.91 3.63 -4.46
C GLN A 12 -6.15 2.52 -3.72
N GLU A 13 -5.11 1.95 -4.34
CA GLU A 13 -4.25 0.94 -3.70
C GLU A 13 -3.46 1.54 -2.53
N ILE A 14 -2.97 2.77 -2.67
CA ILE A 14 -2.33 3.48 -1.56
C ILE A 14 -3.32 3.66 -0.40
N GLY A 15 -4.57 4.03 -0.70
CA GLY A 15 -5.63 4.11 0.28
C GLY A 15 -5.88 2.76 0.98
N GLU A 16 -5.89 1.65 0.22
CA GLU A 16 -6.06 0.31 0.76
C GLU A 16 -4.88 -0.10 1.65
N ILE A 17 -3.64 0.16 1.23
CA ILE A 17 -2.44 -0.07 2.05
C ILE A 17 -2.57 0.66 3.38
N LYS A 18 -2.96 1.94 3.36
CA LYS A 18 -3.17 2.72 4.59
C LYS A 18 -4.30 2.18 5.46
N TYR A 19 -5.39 1.71 4.86
CA TYR A 19 -6.47 1.06 5.59
C TYR A 19 -5.98 -0.21 6.29
N LEU A 20 -5.25 -1.07 5.60
CA LEU A 20 -4.69 -2.32 6.14
C LEU A 20 -3.71 -2.03 7.29
N LEU A 21 -2.83 -1.03 7.12
CA LEU A 21 -1.91 -0.58 8.16
C LEU A 21 -2.66 -0.08 9.41
N ALA A 22 -3.72 0.72 9.22
CA ALA A 22 -4.55 1.23 10.30
C ALA A 22 -5.31 0.11 11.05
N HIS A 23 -5.59 -1.01 10.37
CA HIS A 23 -6.23 -2.21 10.95
C HIS A 23 -5.22 -3.18 11.60
N GLY A 24 -3.94 -2.83 11.67
CA GLY A 24 -2.90 -3.64 12.30
C GLY A 24 -2.35 -4.77 11.43
N GLU A 25 -2.59 -4.74 10.12
CA GLU A 25 -2.02 -5.73 9.21
C GLU A 25 -0.50 -5.54 9.06
N LEU A 26 0.21 -6.66 8.91
CA LEU A 26 1.67 -6.65 8.91
C LEU A 26 2.21 -6.08 7.58
N GLN A 27 3.14 -5.12 7.66
CA GLN A 27 3.73 -4.46 6.49
C GLN A 27 4.28 -5.44 5.45
N HIS A 28 4.91 -6.54 5.89
CA HIS A 28 5.46 -7.55 4.97
C HIS A 28 4.36 -8.36 4.25
N ARG A 29 3.18 -8.55 4.87
CA ARG A 29 2.04 -9.20 4.22
C ARG A 29 1.40 -8.28 3.19
N ILE A 30 1.28 -7.00 3.51
CA ILE A 30 0.81 -5.98 2.58
C ILE A 30 1.79 -5.87 1.40
N ALA A 31 3.09 -5.76 1.68
CA ALA A 31 4.14 -5.76 0.66
C ALA A 31 4.04 -6.95 -0.31
N ALA A 32 3.87 -8.16 0.22
CA ALA A 32 3.68 -9.36 -0.59
C ALA A 32 2.36 -9.35 -1.40
N ARG A 33 1.29 -8.77 -0.85
CA ARG A 33 -0.01 -8.66 -1.53
C ARG A 33 0.04 -7.71 -2.73
N PHE A 34 0.81 -6.63 -2.63
CA PHE A 34 0.94 -5.61 -3.67
C PHE A 34 2.23 -5.77 -4.51
N ASP A 35 2.97 -6.86 -4.33
CA ASP A 35 4.27 -7.11 -4.96
C ASP A 35 5.26 -5.92 -4.84
N ILE A 36 5.23 -5.20 -3.71
CA ILE A 36 6.11 -4.05 -3.46
C ILE A 36 7.11 -4.31 -2.34
N ASN A 37 8.17 -3.51 -2.30
CA ASN A 37 9.17 -3.60 -1.24
C ASN A 37 8.60 -3.12 0.12
N ALA A 38 8.86 -3.86 1.21
CA ALA A 38 8.40 -3.49 2.55
C ALA A 38 8.87 -2.10 3.01
N GLY A 39 10.03 -1.63 2.55
CA GLY A 39 10.50 -0.27 2.81
C GLY A 39 9.57 0.80 2.25
N ARG A 40 8.92 0.54 1.11
CA ARG A 40 7.94 1.42 0.47
C ARG A 40 6.64 1.52 1.28
N ILE A 41 6.18 0.39 1.84
CA ILE A 41 5.06 0.39 2.79
C ILE A 41 5.37 1.26 4.01
N SER A 42 6.59 1.20 4.54
CA SER A 42 7.01 2.06 5.66
C SER A 42 6.99 3.55 5.30
N GLU A 43 7.38 3.92 4.07
CA GLU A 43 7.27 5.30 3.59
C GLU A 43 5.82 5.79 3.46
N ILE A 44 4.88 4.90 3.08
CA ILE A 44 3.44 5.21 3.07
C ILE A 44 2.90 5.35 4.50
N ASN A 45 3.29 4.43 5.40
CA ASN A 45 2.86 4.41 6.79
C ASN A 45 3.30 5.65 7.57
N THR A 46 4.54 6.08 7.35
CA THR A 46 5.12 7.29 7.99
C THR A 46 4.63 8.58 7.35
N GLY A 47 3.87 8.51 6.25
CA GLY A 47 3.43 9.69 5.49
C GLY A 47 4.54 10.38 4.72
N LYS A 48 5.73 9.76 4.58
CA LYS A 48 6.83 10.31 3.78
C LYS A 48 6.48 10.37 2.29
N ARG A 49 5.67 9.42 1.82
CA ARG A 49 5.05 9.45 0.47
C ARG A 49 3.53 9.35 0.59
N PHE A 50 2.84 9.96 -0.38
CA PHE A 50 1.38 9.94 -0.50
C PHE A 50 0.63 10.45 0.74
N ALA A 51 1.19 11.42 1.49
CA ALA A 51 0.54 12.01 2.66
C ALA A 51 -0.86 12.59 2.35
N HIS A 52 -1.05 13.11 1.13
CA HIS A 52 -2.31 13.69 0.66
C HIS A 52 -3.41 12.65 0.39
N ILE A 53 -3.07 11.36 0.32
CA ILE A 53 -4.03 10.28 0.04
C ILE A 53 -4.61 9.78 1.37
N PRO A 54 -5.92 9.91 1.62
CA PRO A 54 -6.54 9.36 2.82
C PRO A 54 -6.58 7.82 2.75
N PRO A 55 -6.67 7.12 3.91
CA PRO A 55 -6.97 5.70 3.92
C PRO A 55 -8.29 5.42 3.21
N ALA A 56 -8.36 4.30 2.48
CA ALA A 56 -9.58 3.85 1.84
C ALA A 56 -10.64 3.50 2.89
N ALA A 57 -11.91 3.59 2.53
CA ALA A 57 -13.01 3.22 3.42
C ALA A 57 -13.08 1.70 3.69
N SER A 58 -12.53 0.87 2.79
CA SER A 58 -12.44 -0.58 2.92
C SER A 58 -11.35 -1.11 2.00
N ALA A 59 -10.80 -2.29 2.33
CA ALA A 59 -9.88 -3.03 1.47
C ALA A 59 -10.68 -3.86 0.44
N ASN A 60 -11.20 -3.21 -0.59
CA ASN A 60 -11.82 -3.90 -1.72
C ASN A 60 -10.72 -4.30 -2.70
N GLY A 61 -10.24 -5.53 -2.48
CA GLY A 61 -9.01 -6.03 -3.05
C GLY A 61 -8.92 -5.98 -4.57
N ALA A 62 -7.69 -5.73 -5.00
CA ALA A 62 -7.05 -6.25 -6.22
C ALA A 62 -7.88 -6.07 -7.49
N THR A 63 -7.71 -4.93 -8.15
CA THR A 63 -7.86 -4.88 -9.60
C THR A 63 -6.79 -5.80 -10.19
N GLU A 64 -7.23 -6.93 -10.73
CA GLU A 64 -6.41 -7.85 -11.53
C GLU A 64 -5.73 -7.05 -12.66
N HIS A 65 -4.40 -7.09 -12.74
CA HIS A 65 -3.63 -6.60 -13.87
C HIS A 65 -2.38 -7.46 -14.10
#